data_AF-A0A1M7TLT1-F1
#
_entry.id   AF-A0A1M7TLT1-F1
#
_cell.length_a   1.000
_cell.length_b   1.000
_cell.length_c   1.000
_cell.angle_alpha   90.00
_cell.angle_beta   90.00
_cell.angle_gamma   90.00
#
_symmetry.space_group_name_H-M   'P 1'
#
loop_
_entity.id
_entity.type
_entity.pdbx_description
1 polymer ?
#
loop_
_entity_poly.entity_id
_entity_poly.type
_entity_poly.pdbx_seq_one_letter_code
_entity_poly.pdbx_strand_id
1 'polypeptide(L)'
;MPDALLNFVQPVPFDEHQPPTIDHNILPGIISEFASAVAKSIQVPFELSLVNALGAVAAVAQRKFRVQVHDGYSEPLNIFALAILPPGERKSAVKDACRFPLLQWEVEQ
;
A
#
# COMPACT_ATOMS: atom_id res chain seq x y z
N MET A 1 -24.36 -3.13 -36.33
CA MET A 1 -22.95 -3.23 -36.72
C MET A 1 -22.40 -4.48 -36.04
N PRO A 2 -22.16 -5.58 -36.77
CA PRO A 2 -21.61 -6.81 -36.19
C PRO A 2 -20.09 -6.67 -36.05
N ASP A 3 -19.57 -7.14 -34.92
CA ASP A 3 -18.18 -7.55 -34.69
C ASP A 3 -17.08 -6.58 -35.17
N ALA A 4 -16.98 -5.42 -34.51
CA ALA A 4 -15.66 -4.83 -34.32
C ALA A 4 -14.86 -5.82 -33.46
N LEU A 5 -14.16 -6.74 -34.13
CA LEU A 5 -13.24 -7.69 -33.53
C LEU A 5 -12.40 -6.93 -32.51
N LEU A 6 -12.63 -7.18 -31.23
CA LEU A 6 -11.71 -6.82 -30.17
C LEU A 6 -10.39 -7.48 -30.54
N ASN A 7 -9.47 -6.72 -31.13
CA ASN A 7 -8.11 -7.16 -31.41
C ASN A 7 -7.43 -7.36 -30.06
N PHE A 8 -7.63 -8.53 -29.46
CA PHE A 8 -6.90 -8.98 -28.29
C PHE A 8 -5.43 -9.13 -28.70
N VAL A 9 -4.66 -8.07 -28.43
CA VAL A 9 -3.20 -8.14 -28.49
C VAL A 9 -2.76 -9.13 -27.41
N GLN A 10 -1.73 -9.92 -27.71
CA GLN A 10 -1.14 -10.81 -26.71
C GLN A 10 -0.77 -9.99 -25.46
N PRO A 11 -1.19 -10.43 -24.25
CA PRO A 11 -0.80 -9.74 -23.04
C PRO A 11 0.72 -9.74 -22.94
N VAL A 12 1.29 -8.57 -22.63
CA VAL A 12 2.72 -8.44 -22.38
C VAL A 12 3.01 -9.15 -21.05
N PRO A 13 3.89 -10.17 -21.01
CA PRO A 13 4.27 -10.82 -19.76
C PRO A 13 4.93 -9.81 -18.82
N PHE A 14 4.50 -9.78 -17.56
CA PHE A 14 5.11 -8.92 -16.53
C PHE A 14 6.52 -9.37 -16.13
N ASP A 15 6.93 -10.56 -16.57
CA ASP A 15 8.19 -11.20 -16.19
C ASP A 15 9.43 -10.48 -16.74
N GLU A 16 9.26 -9.69 -17.81
CA GLU A 16 10.37 -9.01 -18.49
C GLU A 16 10.71 -7.62 -17.90
N HIS A 17 9.85 -7.07 -17.04
CA HIS A 17 9.98 -5.69 -16.54
C HIS A 17 9.85 -5.63 -15.02
N GLN A 18 10.95 -5.32 -14.32
CA GLN A 18 10.89 -4.98 -12.90
C GLN A 18 10.41 -3.54 -12.74
N PRO A 19 9.45 -3.27 -11.84
CA PRO A 19 9.06 -1.91 -11.52
C PRO A 19 10.24 -1.16 -10.89
N PRO A 20 10.31 0.17 -11.04
CA PRO A 20 11.29 0.97 -10.32
C PRO A 20 11.11 0.77 -8.82
N THR A 21 12.23 0.75 -8.09
CA THR A 21 12.22 0.74 -6.62
C THR A 21 11.52 1.98 -6.09
N ILE A 22 10.77 1.84 -5.00
CA ILE A 22 10.16 2.98 -4.33
C ILE A 22 11.25 3.71 -3.53
N ASP A 23 11.40 5.03 -3.75
CA ASP A 23 12.29 5.84 -2.92
C ASP A 23 11.79 5.82 -1.47
N HIS A 24 12.68 5.53 -0.53
CA HIS A 24 12.35 5.53 0.89
C HIS A 24 11.81 6.89 1.33
N ASN A 25 12.19 7.99 0.67
CA ASN A 25 11.76 9.35 0.97
C ASN A 25 10.51 9.80 0.17
N ILE A 26 9.82 8.88 -0.51
CA ILE A 26 8.64 9.21 -1.34
C ILE A 26 7.51 9.88 -0.55
N LEU A 27 7.39 9.56 0.74
CA LEU A 27 6.46 10.22 1.66
C LEU A 27 7.24 11.03 2.68
N PRO A 28 6.84 12.27 2.98
CA PRO A 28 7.47 13.04 4.04
C PRO A 28 7.06 12.53 5.43
N GLY A 29 7.99 12.66 6.39
CA GLY A 29 7.73 12.54 7.82
C GLY A 29 7.46 11.11 8.32
N ILE A 30 6.61 11.02 9.35
CA ILE A 30 6.49 9.83 10.21
C ILE A 30 6.14 8.54 9.48
N ILE A 31 5.42 8.59 8.34
CA ILE A 31 5.01 7.39 7.61
C ILE A 31 6.22 6.71 6.96
N SER A 32 7.08 7.48 6.28
CA SER A 32 8.30 6.95 5.65
C SER A 32 9.30 6.49 6.71
N GLU A 33 9.48 7.28 7.77
CA GLU A 33 10.37 6.96 8.89
C GLU A 33 9.95 5.63 9.55
N PHE A 34 8.65 5.49 9.85
CA PHE A 34 8.10 4.27 10.42
C PHE A 34 8.24 3.08 9.48
N ALA A 35 7.84 3.21 8.22
CA ALA A 35 7.94 2.12 7.24
C ALA A 35 9.39 1.65 7.05
N SER A 36 10.34 2.59 6.99
CA SER A 36 11.77 2.28 6.90
C SER A 36 12.30 1.57 8.15
N ALA A 37 11.89 2.02 9.34
CA ALA A 37 12.29 1.40 10.61
C ALA A 37 11.72 -0.01 10.77
N VAL A 38 10.46 -0.23 10.39
CA VAL A 38 9.83 -1.56 10.40
C VAL A 38 10.51 -2.48 9.40
N ALA A 39 10.74 -2.02 8.16
CA ALA A 39 11.40 -2.82 7.14
C ALA A 39 12.80 -3.26 7.58
N LYS A 40 13.58 -2.33 8.17
CA LYS A 40 14.92 -2.60 8.70
C LYS A 40 14.91 -3.57 9.88
N SER A 41 13.96 -3.43 10.81
CA SER A 41 13.90 -4.27 12.03
C SER A 41 13.42 -5.69 11.74
N ILE A 42 12.43 -5.85 10.86
CA ILE A 42 11.84 -7.16 10.51
C ILE A 42 12.62 -7.83 9.36
N GLN A 43 13.48 -7.08 8.65
CA GLN A 43 14.27 -7.52 7.50
C GLN A 43 13.37 -8.00 6.34
N VAL A 44 12.56 -7.08 5.85
CA VAL A 44 11.63 -7.26 4.72
C VAL A 44 11.84 -6.15 3.69
N PRO A 45 11.33 -6.30 2.45
CA PRO A 45 11.29 -5.19 1.51
C PRO A 45 10.56 -3.97 2.08
N PHE A 46 11.03 -2.76 1.75
CA PHE A 46 10.46 -1.51 2.23
C PHE A 46 8.98 -1.36 1.82
N GLU A 47 8.66 -1.78 0.61
CA GLU A 47 7.33 -1.74 0.00
C GLU A 47 6.30 -2.49 0.84
N LEU A 48 6.70 -3.60 1.47
CA LEU A 48 5.84 -4.38 2.35
C LEU A 48 5.44 -3.59 3.60
N SER A 49 6.38 -2.88 4.20
CA SER A 49 6.11 -2.03 5.37
C SER A 49 5.32 -0.78 4.97
N LEU A 50 5.68 -0.14 3.85
CA LEU A 50 5.01 1.05 3.35
C LEU A 50 3.53 0.78 3.06
N VAL A 51 3.21 -0.32 2.35
CA VAL A 51 1.83 -0.63 1.95
C VAL A 51 0.94 -0.95 3.16
N ASN A 52 1.49 -1.62 4.19
CA ASN A 52 0.76 -1.91 5.42
C ASN A 52 0.57 -0.64 6.27
N ALA A 53 1.57 0.25 6.34
CA ALA A 53 1.45 1.53 7.01
C ALA A 53 0.37 2.42 6.35
N LEU A 54 0.36 2.50 5.02
CA LEU A 54 -0.69 3.20 4.27
C LEU A 54 -2.07 2.62 4.52
N GLY A 55 -2.20 1.29 4.60
CA GLY A 55 -3.45 0.62 4.96
C GLY A 55 -3.96 1.03 6.34
N ALA A 56 -3.08 1.12 7.34
CA ALA A 56 -3.44 1.56 8.69
C ALA A 56 -3.92 3.02 8.71
N VAL A 57 -3.26 3.93 7.99
CA VAL A 57 -3.68 5.33 7.85
C VAL A 57 -5.01 5.44 7.10
N ALA A 58 -5.18 4.68 6.01
CA ALA A 58 -6.41 4.67 5.23
C ALA A 58 -7.61 4.26 6.09
N ALA A 59 -7.46 3.26 6.96
CA ALA A 59 -8.53 2.77 7.84
C ALA A 59 -9.14 3.87 8.71
N VAL A 60 -8.31 4.79 9.21
CA VAL A 60 -8.76 5.93 10.05
C VAL A 60 -9.18 7.15 9.23
N ALA A 61 -8.51 7.40 8.09
CA ALA A 61 -8.69 8.61 7.30
C ALA A 61 -9.87 8.54 6.32
N GLN A 62 -10.27 7.35 5.87
CA GLN A 62 -11.24 7.12 4.78
C GLN A 62 -12.62 7.80 4.98
N ARG A 63 -13.02 8.11 6.22
CA ARG A 63 -14.30 8.81 6.52
C ARG A 63 -14.10 10.25 7.01
N LYS A 64 -12.86 10.73 7.06
CA LYS A 64 -12.49 12.04 7.61
C LYS A 64 -12.06 13.03 6.53
N PHE A 65 -11.46 12.54 5.46
CA PHE A 65 -10.91 13.37 4.39
C PHE A 65 -11.28 12.84 3.01
N ARG A 66 -11.29 13.75 2.03
CA ARG A 66 -11.35 13.46 0.60
C ARG A 66 -10.24 14.23 -0.10
N VAL A 67 -9.70 13.68 -1.17
CA VAL A 67 -8.65 14.31 -1.99
C VAL A 67 -9.26 14.74 -3.31
N GLN A 68 -9.08 16.01 -3.68
CA GLN A 68 -9.40 16.50 -5.01
C GLN A 68 -8.25 16.14 -5.96
N VAL A 69 -8.51 15.22 -6.87
CA VAL A 69 -7.51 14.74 -7.84
C VAL A 69 -7.39 15.75 -9.00
N HIS A 70 -8.53 16.30 -9.43
CA HIS A 70 -8.61 17.43 -10.34
C HIS A 70 -9.93 18.19 -10.10
N ASP A 71 -10.12 19.32 -10.77
CA ASP A 71 -11.33 20.13 -10.62
C ASP A 71 -12.60 19.33 -10.89
N GLY A 72 -13.54 19.41 -9.94
CA GLY A 72 -14.80 18.69 -9.97
C GLY A 72 -14.75 17.20 -9.61
N TYR A 73 -13.58 16.63 -9.30
CA TYR A 73 -13.42 15.22 -8.98
C TYR A 73 -12.63 14.99 -7.69
N SER A 74 -13.25 14.27 -6.75
CA SER A 74 -12.64 13.93 -5.47
C SER A 74 -12.90 12.50 -5.05
N GLU A 75 -11.89 11.88 -4.45
CA GLU A 75 -11.91 10.49 -4.00
C GLU A 75 -11.76 10.40 -2.47
N PRO A 76 -12.36 9.38 -1.82
CA PRO A 76 -12.06 9.07 -0.42
C PRO A 76 -10.65 8.50 -0.27
N LEU A 77 -10.16 8.45 0.97
CA LEU A 77 -8.81 7.96 1.31
C LEU A 77 -8.78 6.46 1.66
N ASN A 78 -9.60 5.64 1.02
CA ASN A 78 -9.58 4.19 1.19
C ASN A 78 -8.55 3.55 0.26
N ILE A 79 -7.58 2.84 0.84
CA ILE A 79 -6.54 2.11 0.11
C ILE A 79 -6.82 0.62 0.22
N PHE A 80 -7.05 -0.04 -0.92
CA PHE A 80 -7.13 -1.50 -1.02
C PHE A 80 -5.85 -2.01 -1.66
N ALA A 81 -4.97 -2.56 -0.84
CA ALA A 81 -3.66 -3.01 -1.29
C ALA A 81 -3.46 -4.50 -1.08
N LEU A 82 -2.66 -5.10 -1.96
CA LEU A 82 -2.29 -6.51 -1.93
C LEU A 82 -0.77 -6.63 -1.73
N ALA A 83 -0.36 -7.22 -0.62
CA ALA A 83 1.04 -7.46 -0.30
C ALA A 83 1.41 -8.93 -0.57
N ILE A 84 2.09 -9.19 -1.68
CA ILE A 84 2.44 -10.55 -2.12
C ILE A 84 3.90 -10.83 -1.82
N LEU A 85 4.15 -11.86 -1.00
CA LEU A 85 5.48 -12.47 -0.81
C LEU A 85 5.31 -13.99 -0.65
N PRO A 86 6.37 -14.79 -0.91
CA PRO A 86 6.39 -16.21 -0.56
C PRO A 86 6.00 -16.51 0.90
N PRO A 87 5.47 -17.70 1.21
CA PRO A 87 5.30 -18.15 2.60
C PRO A 87 6.61 -18.06 3.40
N GLY A 88 6.53 -17.76 4.69
CA GLY A 88 7.72 -17.59 5.55
C GLY A 88 8.37 -16.21 5.53
N GLU A 89 7.99 -15.33 4.60
CA GLU A 89 8.59 -13.98 4.43
C GLU A 89 8.09 -12.92 5.42
N ARG A 90 7.79 -13.30 6.67
CA ARG A 90 7.51 -12.37 7.79
C ARG A 90 6.37 -11.35 7.56
N LYS A 91 5.50 -11.57 6.56
CA LYS A 91 4.33 -10.72 6.24
C LYS A 91 3.45 -10.42 7.46
N SER A 92 3.16 -11.45 8.27
CA SER A 92 2.32 -11.30 9.46
C SER A 92 2.95 -10.34 10.47
N ALA A 93 4.27 -10.43 10.70
CA ALA A 93 4.96 -9.55 11.64
C ALA A 93 4.87 -8.07 11.21
N VAL A 94 4.99 -7.79 9.91
CA VAL A 94 4.83 -6.42 9.39
C VAL A 94 3.40 -5.92 9.52
N LYS A 95 2.43 -6.76 9.14
CA LYS A 95 0.99 -6.45 9.26
C LYS A 95 0.63 -6.17 10.73
N ASP A 96 1.12 -6.97 11.67
CA ASP A 96 0.86 -6.78 13.10
C ASP A 96 1.53 -5.50 13.63
N ALA A 97 2.77 -5.21 13.23
CA ALA A 97 3.46 -3.96 13.59
C ALA A 97 2.71 -2.72 13.09
N CYS A 98 2.22 -2.73 11.84
CA CYS A 98 1.48 -1.61 11.28
C CYS A 98 0.06 -1.48 11.85
N ARG A 99 -0.55 -2.59 12.27
CA ARG A 99 -1.88 -2.61 12.91
C ARG A 99 -1.83 -2.21 14.39
N PHE A 100 -0.69 -2.38 15.06
CA PHE A 100 -0.55 -2.17 16.50
C PHE A 100 -1.11 -0.82 17.00
N PRO A 101 -0.86 0.33 16.36
CA PRO A 101 -1.43 1.60 16.84
C PRO A 101 -2.96 1.63 16.85
N LEU A 102 -3.60 0.96 15.89
CA LEU A 102 -5.06 0.87 15.81
C LEU A 102 -5.61 -0.01 16.94
N LEU A 103 -4.95 -1.13 17.21
CA LEU A 103 -5.30 -2.04 18.30
C LEU A 103 -5.12 -1.39 19.67
N GLN A 104 -4.01 -0.70 19.86
CA GLN A 104 -3.74 0.01 21.11
C GLN A 104 -4.84 1.05 21.37
N TRP A 105 -5.18 1.86 20.36
CA TRP A 105 -6.26 2.82 20.46
C TRP A 105 -7.60 2.16 20.80
N GLU A 106 -7.93 1.02 20.17
CA GLU A 106 -9.16 0.27 20.42
C GLU A 106 -9.27 -0.24 21.86
N VAL A 107 -8.15 -0.62 22.49
CA VAL A 107 -8.10 -1.05 23.90
C VAL A 107 -8.24 0.12 24.87
N GLU A 108 -7.83 1.31 24.48
CA GLU A 108 -7.91 2.53 25.30
C GLU A 108 -9.31 3.18 25.30
N GLN A 109 -10.24 2.72 24.44
CA GLN A 109 -11.64 3.18 24.41
C GLN A 109 -12.53 2.43 25.41
#